data_AF-A0AAU3PZ69-F1
#
_entry.id   AF-A0AAU3PZ69-F1
#
_cell.length_a   1.000
_cell.length_b   1.000
_cell.length_c   1.000
_cell.angle_alpha   90.00
_cell.angle_beta   90.00
_cell.angle_gamma   90.00
#
_symmetry.space_group_name_H-M   'P 1'
#
loop_
_entity.id
_entity.type
_entity.pdbx_description
1 polymer ?
#
loop_
_entity_poly.entity_id
_entity_poly.type
_entity_poly.pdbx_seq_one_letter_code
_entity_poly.pdbx_strand_id
1 'polypeptide(L)'
;MSGVDLLTVPIVVEWNMAHMAQAAIQMTACAEILEAEANSAEGKVSRSIDYFKGSAGDAARVRGQSDRNEITATADLLAQMATKTASLAASIATNIATIKAGVADAAESRWDLFVRDDGAVRSHKSNAETSSEYAPFGAAAVMVKEIETARLTSTIKDALDSIQRDDQEGAEQLVRFLELLPDSVKLGVAKSVGTSNPILDSILENYQTDAASKSSELWPTGWELEVLRLKYPDVNPSMMTSEEMSAMKTLLLRYGIGGVGDHFGFASDATDTAKSTFPASTADGQGDAFRHAYWNALMTQRFGEEWTTEFATAHEKSGGNVPQREAMDLYNNERGRQIALANPGASPAELQQIIKTEIENGTLLVLETKDANGTEHAPKLAFSNIAEGNTGLAPGVGIPLPGKK
;
A
#
# COMPACT_ATOMS: atom_id res chain seq x y z
N MET A 1 7.58 -2.36 -8.32
CA MET A 1 6.15 -2.65 -8.10
C MET A 1 5.74 -3.86 -8.90
N SER A 2 5.54 -4.99 -8.23
CA SER A 2 4.68 -6.05 -8.77
C SER A 2 3.24 -5.54 -8.71
N GLY A 3 2.45 -5.78 -9.77
CA GLY A 3 1.01 -5.51 -9.71
C GLY A 3 0.35 -6.32 -8.59
N VAL A 4 -0.84 -5.91 -8.16
CA VAL A 4 -1.64 -6.68 -7.20
C VAL A 4 -2.08 -7.99 -7.86
N ASP A 5 -2.11 -9.06 -7.05
CA ASP A 5 -2.74 -10.30 -7.47
C ASP A 5 -4.24 -10.07 -7.59
N LEU A 6 -4.80 -10.45 -8.75
CA LEU A 6 -6.22 -10.28 -8.99
C LEU A 6 -7.02 -11.31 -8.19
N LEU A 7 -7.99 -10.83 -7.42
CA LEU A 7 -8.93 -11.66 -6.71
C LEU A 7 -9.74 -12.51 -7.69
N THR A 8 -10.07 -13.73 -7.26
CA THR A 8 -10.85 -14.68 -8.05
C THR A 8 -12.13 -15.03 -7.32
N VAL A 9 -13.14 -15.48 -8.08
CA VAL A 9 -14.42 -15.91 -7.53
C VAL A 9 -14.26 -16.95 -6.41
N PRO A 10 -13.47 -18.04 -6.56
CA PRO A 10 -13.31 -19.02 -5.48
C PRO A 10 -12.72 -18.43 -4.21
N ILE A 11 -11.78 -17.48 -4.31
CA ILE A 11 -11.17 -16.84 -3.15
C ILE A 11 -12.20 -15.99 -2.39
N VAL A 12 -12.89 -15.07 -3.08
CA VAL A 12 -13.72 -14.07 -2.40
C VAL A 12 -15.00 -14.66 -1.82
N VAL A 13 -15.54 -15.74 -2.40
CA VAL A 13 -16.78 -16.37 -1.88
C VAL A 13 -16.56 -17.08 -0.55
N GLU A 14 -15.32 -17.40 -0.21
CA GLU A 14 -14.92 -18.00 1.08
C GLU A 14 -14.71 -16.96 2.18
N TRP A 15 -14.61 -15.68 1.84
CA TRP A 15 -14.38 -14.62 2.82
C TRP A 15 -15.56 -14.43 3.78
N ASN A 16 -15.22 -14.19 5.04
CA ASN A 16 -16.17 -13.91 6.10
C ASN A 16 -15.94 -12.51 6.70
N MET A 17 -16.79 -11.56 6.30
CA MET A 17 -16.67 -10.16 6.72
C MET A 17 -17.13 -9.89 8.17
N ALA A 18 -17.63 -10.89 8.90
CA ALA A 18 -18.05 -10.73 10.29
C ALA A 18 -16.88 -10.32 11.20
N HIS A 19 -15.67 -10.82 10.94
CA HIS A 19 -14.49 -10.46 11.73
C HIS A 19 -14.06 -9.00 11.52
N MET A 20 -14.12 -8.52 10.27
CA MET A 20 -13.86 -7.11 9.95
C MET A 20 -14.91 -6.19 10.58
N ALA A 21 -16.19 -6.57 10.52
CA ALA A 21 -17.26 -5.83 11.20
C ALA A 21 -17.09 -5.82 12.73
N GLN A 22 -16.63 -6.92 13.33
CA GLN A 22 -16.34 -6.98 14.76
C GLN A 22 -15.16 -6.09 15.15
N ALA A 23 -14.13 -6.00 14.32
CA ALA A 23 -13.01 -5.08 14.52
C ALA A 23 -13.49 -3.63 14.53
N ALA A 24 -14.39 -3.24 13.62
CA ALA A 24 -15.00 -1.91 13.64
C ALA A 24 -15.73 -1.62 14.96
N ILE A 25 -16.53 -2.56 15.47
CA ILE A 25 -17.22 -2.42 16.76
C ILE A 25 -16.23 -2.22 17.91
N GLN A 26 -15.12 -2.96 17.91
CA GLN A 26 -14.07 -2.83 18.93
C GLN A 26 -13.36 -1.48 18.85
N MET A 27 -13.08 -0.98 17.64
CA MET A 27 -12.50 0.35 17.44
C MET A 27 -13.42 1.44 17.97
N THR A 28 -14.74 1.37 17.69
CA THR A 28 -15.72 2.33 18.23
C THR A 28 -15.74 2.31 19.76
N ALA A 29 -15.81 1.13 20.38
CA ALA A 29 -15.80 1.02 21.84
C ALA A 29 -14.50 1.58 22.45
N CYS A 30 -13.36 1.36 21.79
CA CYS A 30 -12.08 1.91 22.23
C CYS A 30 -12.03 3.44 22.13
N ALA A 31 -12.56 4.01 21.04
CA ALA A 31 -12.67 5.46 20.88
C ALA A 31 -13.50 6.10 22.00
N GLU A 32 -14.67 5.53 22.31
CA GLU A 32 -15.53 6.01 23.40
C GLU A 32 -14.84 5.96 24.77
N ILE A 33 -14.08 4.90 25.04
CA ILE A 33 -13.30 4.77 26.29
C ILE A 33 -12.21 5.83 26.35
N LEU A 34 -11.45 6.04 25.27
CA LEU A 34 -10.38 7.03 25.22
C LEU A 34 -10.91 8.44 25.47
N GLU A 35 -12.01 8.81 24.82
CA GLU A 35 -12.64 10.11 25.01
C GLU A 35 -13.13 10.30 26.46
N ALA A 36 -13.77 9.28 27.03
CA ALA A 36 -14.26 9.33 28.42
C ALA A 36 -13.12 9.49 29.43
N GLU A 37 -12.03 8.73 29.27
CA GLU A 37 -10.86 8.80 30.14
C GLU A 37 -10.12 10.15 30.01
N ALA A 38 -9.97 10.67 28.79
CA ALA A 38 -9.37 11.98 28.55
C ALA A 38 -10.12 13.10 29.29
N ASN A 39 -11.44 13.13 29.15
CA ASN A 39 -12.31 14.09 29.83
C ASN A 39 -12.26 13.94 31.36
N SER A 40 -12.26 12.70 31.86
CA SER A 40 -12.15 12.40 33.29
C SER A 40 -10.82 12.87 33.89
N ALA A 41 -9.71 12.60 33.19
CA ALA A 41 -8.36 12.97 33.62
C ALA A 41 -8.18 14.49 33.65
N GLU A 42 -8.55 15.19 32.57
CA GLU A 42 -8.49 16.65 32.50
C GLU A 42 -9.37 17.31 33.56
N GLY A 43 -10.59 16.81 33.76
CA GLY A 43 -11.48 17.32 34.80
C GLY A 43 -10.89 17.23 36.21
N LYS A 44 -10.07 16.21 36.52
CA LYS A 44 -9.35 16.10 37.80
C LYS A 44 -8.24 17.15 37.91
N VAL A 45 -7.47 17.39 36.84
CA VAL A 45 -6.41 18.41 36.82
C VAL A 45 -7.00 19.83 36.87
N SER A 46 -8.08 20.08 36.13
CA SER A 46 -8.78 21.36 36.07
C SER A 46 -9.29 21.81 37.45
N ARG A 47 -9.83 20.87 38.24
CA ARG A 47 -10.28 21.12 39.62
C ARG A 47 -9.15 21.37 40.62
N SER A 48 -7.88 21.33 40.21
CA SER A 48 -6.75 21.58 41.11
C SER A 48 -6.57 23.04 41.54
N ILE A 49 -7.37 23.97 41.00
CA ILE A 49 -7.23 25.42 41.23
C ILE A 49 -7.23 25.82 42.71
N ASP A 50 -7.93 25.05 43.56
CA ASP A 50 -8.05 25.36 44.98
C ASP A 50 -6.83 24.97 45.81
N TYR A 51 -6.02 23.99 45.34
CA TYR A 51 -4.89 23.44 46.10
C TYR A 51 -3.54 23.50 45.36
N PHE A 52 -3.54 23.71 44.05
CA PHE A 52 -2.34 23.91 43.23
C PHE A 52 -2.42 25.28 42.54
N LYS A 53 -2.09 26.32 43.32
CA LYS A 53 -2.16 27.73 42.94
C LYS A 53 -0.85 28.24 42.34
N GLY A 54 -0.95 29.36 41.63
CA GLY A 54 0.19 30.03 41.00
C GLY A 54 0.50 29.49 39.60
N SER A 55 1.52 30.09 38.97
CA SER A 55 1.86 29.85 37.57
C SER A 55 2.13 28.39 37.22
N ALA A 56 2.72 27.62 38.14
CA ALA A 56 2.93 26.19 37.94
C ALA A 56 1.62 25.40 37.87
N GLY A 57 0.64 25.74 38.72
CA GLY A 57 -0.69 25.13 38.70
C GLY A 57 -1.48 25.52 37.45
N ASP A 58 -1.39 26.78 37.02
CA ASP A 58 -2.00 27.25 35.77
C ASP A 58 -1.42 26.51 34.57
N ALA A 59 -0.09 26.36 34.51
CA ALA A 59 0.59 25.58 33.48
C ALA A 59 0.15 24.11 33.46
N ALA A 60 -0.02 23.48 34.64
CA ALA A 60 -0.51 22.11 34.73
C ALA A 60 -1.93 21.96 34.17
N ARG A 61 -2.83 22.92 34.42
CA ARG A 61 -4.19 22.93 33.87
C ARG A 61 -4.21 23.13 32.36
N VAL A 62 -3.40 24.06 31.84
CA VAL A 62 -3.23 24.25 30.39
C VAL A 62 -2.70 22.98 29.74
N ARG A 63 -1.71 22.33 30.36
CA ARG A 63 -1.17 21.05 29.87
C ARG A 63 -2.24 19.96 29.84
N GLY A 64 -3.02 19.82 30.91
CA GLY A 64 -4.12 18.84 30.97
C GLY A 64 -5.19 19.06 29.88
N GLN A 65 -5.50 20.31 29.55
CA GLN A 65 -6.39 20.64 28.42
C GLN A 65 -5.79 20.25 27.08
N SER A 66 -4.49 20.49 26.88
CA SER A 66 -3.77 20.09 25.67
C SER A 66 -3.78 18.56 25.50
N ASP A 67 -3.39 17.83 26.55
CA ASP A 67 -3.36 16.36 26.54
C ASP A 67 -4.75 15.78 26.24
N ARG A 68 -5.82 16.34 26.85
CA ARG A 68 -7.20 15.94 26.53
C ARG A 68 -7.53 16.14 25.06
N ASN A 69 -7.23 17.32 24.51
CA ASN A 69 -7.54 17.62 23.12
C ASN A 69 -6.84 16.65 22.15
N GLU A 70 -5.59 16.29 22.43
CA GLU A 70 -4.82 15.33 21.62
C GLU A 70 -5.39 13.91 21.72
N ILE A 71 -5.78 13.46 22.92
CA ILE A 71 -6.40 12.14 23.11
C ILE A 71 -7.79 12.09 22.47
N THR A 72 -8.61 13.13 22.62
CA THR A 72 -9.93 13.21 21.97
C THR A 72 -9.80 13.24 20.45
N ALA A 73 -8.83 13.99 19.89
CA ALA A 73 -8.56 13.95 18.44
C ALA A 73 -8.16 12.54 17.97
N THR A 74 -7.38 11.82 18.79
CA THR A 74 -7.03 10.41 18.52
C THR A 74 -8.26 9.50 18.57
N ALA A 75 -9.16 9.70 19.53
CA ALA A 75 -10.41 8.97 19.64
C ALA A 75 -11.34 9.22 18.44
N ASP A 76 -11.47 10.47 18.01
CA ASP A 76 -12.26 10.87 16.83
C ASP A 76 -11.74 10.19 15.55
N LEU A 77 -10.43 10.07 15.40
CA LEU A 77 -9.83 9.35 14.28
C LEU A 77 -10.11 7.85 14.33
N LEU A 78 -9.99 7.24 15.50
CA LEU A 78 -10.31 5.82 15.70
C LEU A 78 -11.79 5.53 15.39
N ALA A 79 -12.71 6.45 15.75
CA ALA A 79 -14.13 6.35 15.41
C ALA A 79 -14.39 6.48 13.90
N GLN A 80 -13.65 7.35 13.20
CA GLN A 80 -13.71 7.47 11.74
C GLN A 80 -13.18 6.21 11.04
N MET A 81 -12.04 5.67 11.52
CA MET A 81 -11.52 4.38 11.05
C MET A 81 -12.52 3.25 11.24
N ALA A 82 -13.18 3.19 12.40
CA ALA A 82 -14.24 2.22 12.69
C ALA A 82 -15.39 2.32 11.68
N THR A 83 -15.87 3.55 11.43
CA THR A 83 -16.95 3.82 10.47
C THR A 83 -16.58 3.38 9.06
N LYS A 84 -15.35 3.70 8.60
CA LYS A 84 -14.86 3.27 7.29
C LYS A 84 -14.72 1.75 7.21
N THR A 85 -14.18 1.11 8.24
CA THR A 85 -14.03 -0.35 8.32
C THR A 85 -15.39 -1.05 8.23
N ALA A 86 -16.39 -0.58 8.96
CA ALA A 86 -17.75 -1.12 8.90
C ALA A 86 -18.38 -0.96 7.52
N SER A 87 -18.17 0.19 6.87
CA SER A 87 -18.67 0.48 5.52
C SER A 87 -18.04 -0.46 4.48
N LEU A 88 -16.72 -0.64 4.51
CA LEU A 88 -16.00 -1.58 3.64
C LEU A 88 -16.47 -3.02 3.86
N ALA A 89 -16.60 -3.45 5.11
CA ALA A 89 -17.09 -4.79 5.44
C ALA A 89 -18.49 -5.05 4.86
N ALA A 90 -19.40 -4.07 4.96
CA ALA A 90 -20.75 -4.17 4.39
C ALA A 90 -20.75 -4.18 2.86
N SER A 91 -19.92 -3.35 2.22
CA SER A 91 -19.77 -3.30 0.77
C SER A 91 -19.23 -4.61 0.21
N ILE A 92 -18.14 -5.13 0.77
CA ILE A 92 -17.54 -6.41 0.38
C ILE A 92 -18.54 -7.55 0.59
N ALA A 93 -19.23 -7.60 1.73
CA ALA A 93 -20.24 -8.63 1.99
C ALA A 93 -21.39 -8.60 0.97
N THR A 94 -21.82 -7.41 0.57
CA THR A 94 -22.86 -7.22 -0.46
C THR A 94 -22.39 -7.75 -1.81
N ASN A 95 -21.16 -7.41 -2.23
CA ASN A 95 -20.60 -7.88 -3.50
C ASN A 95 -20.34 -9.39 -3.50
N ILE A 96 -19.91 -9.98 -2.37
CA ILE A 96 -19.81 -11.44 -2.24
C ILE A 96 -21.19 -12.10 -2.43
N ALA A 97 -22.25 -11.53 -1.86
CA ALA A 97 -23.61 -12.03 -2.05
C ALA A 97 -24.05 -11.93 -3.53
N THR A 98 -23.72 -10.83 -4.20
CA THR A 98 -23.96 -10.64 -5.65
C THR A 98 -23.24 -11.71 -6.48
N ILE A 99 -21.97 -12.01 -6.19
CA ILE A 99 -21.21 -13.06 -6.88
C ILE A 99 -21.86 -14.43 -6.64
N LYS A 100 -22.20 -14.76 -5.39
CA LYS A 100 -22.86 -16.04 -5.05
C LYS A 100 -24.20 -16.21 -5.78
N ALA A 101 -25.00 -15.15 -5.86
CA ALA A 101 -26.25 -15.16 -6.61
C ALA A 101 -26.00 -15.33 -8.12
N GLY A 102 -25.04 -14.62 -8.71
CA GLY A 102 -24.68 -14.77 -10.11
C GLY A 102 -24.16 -16.17 -10.48
N VAL A 103 -23.39 -16.79 -9.58
CA VAL A 103 -22.93 -18.19 -9.72
C VAL A 103 -24.11 -19.16 -9.68
N ALA A 104 -25.06 -18.96 -8.77
CA ALA A 104 -26.27 -19.78 -8.70
C ALA A 104 -27.15 -19.61 -9.96
N ASP A 105 -27.39 -18.37 -10.40
CA ASP A 105 -28.12 -18.06 -11.64
C ASP A 105 -27.48 -18.73 -12.87
N ALA A 106 -26.15 -18.72 -12.97
CA ALA A 106 -25.44 -19.38 -14.06
C ALA A 106 -25.65 -20.91 -14.02
N ALA A 107 -25.53 -21.51 -12.83
CA ALA A 107 -25.71 -22.95 -12.66
C ALA A 107 -27.15 -23.43 -12.92
N GLU A 108 -28.15 -22.59 -12.62
CA GLU A 108 -29.57 -22.87 -12.88
C GLU A 108 -30.01 -22.47 -14.30
N SER A 109 -29.15 -21.79 -15.07
CA SER A 109 -29.48 -21.32 -16.40
C SER A 109 -29.75 -22.47 -17.37
N ARG A 110 -30.83 -22.35 -18.14
CA ARG A 110 -31.17 -23.30 -19.22
C ARG A 110 -30.10 -23.40 -20.31
N TRP A 111 -29.14 -22.47 -20.35
CA TRP A 111 -28.09 -22.42 -21.35
C TRP A 111 -26.83 -23.19 -20.96
N ASP A 112 -26.87 -23.98 -19.87
CA ASP A 112 -25.75 -24.81 -19.43
C ASP A 112 -24.49 -23.95 -19.18
N LEU A 113 -24.66 -22.91 -18.36
CA LEU A 113 -23.64 -21.92 -18.07
C LEU A 113 -22.77 -22.31 -16.88
N PHE A 114 -21.54 -21.84 -16.88
CA PHE A 114 -20.60 -21.94 -15.77
C PHE A 114 -19.79 -20.65 -15.61
N VAL A 115 -19.31 -20.40 -14.39
CA VAL A 115 -18.49 -19.24 -14.05
C VAL A 115 -17.02 -19.68 -13.95
N ARG A 116 -16.12 -18.93 -14.57
CA ARG A 116 -14.66 -19.11 -14.45
C ARG A 116 -14.12 -18.35 -13.23
N ASP A 117 -12.90 -18.67 -12.81
CA ASP A 117 -12.26 -18.02 -11.65
C ASP A 117 -12.17 -16.49 -11.79
N ASP A 118 -12.00 -15.98 -13.00
CA ASP A 118 -11.97 -14.53 -13.32
C ASP A 118 -13.35 -13.87 -13.37
N GLY A 119 -14.41 -14.60 -13.00
CA GLY A 119 -15.80 -14.14 -13.05
C GLY A 119 -16.44 -14.17 -14.44
N ALA A 120 -15.72 -14.61 -15.49
CA ALA A 120 -16.32 -14.74 -16.82
C ALA A 120 -17.32 -15.90 -16.87
N VAL A 121 -18.51 -15.63 -17.39
CA VAL A 121 -19.52 -16.67 -17.63
C VAL A 121 -19.34 -17.24 -19.04
N ARG A 122 -19.45 -18.56 -19.16
CA ARG A 122 -19.35 -19.32 -20.41
C ARG A 122 -20.42 -20.39 -20.43
N SER A 123 -20.68 -20.96 -21.61
CA SER A 123 -21.59 -22.09 -21.79
C SER A 123 -20.78 -23.33 -22.15
N HIS A 124 -21.18 -24.49 -21.63
CA HIS A 124 -20.66 -25.78 -22.10
C HIS A 124 -21.13 -26.10 -23.54
N LYS A 125 -22.24 -25.50 -23.98
CA LYS A 125 -22.77 -25.62 -25.34
C LYS A 125 -22.24 -24.51 -26.25
N SER A 126 -21.69 -24.88 -27.40
CA SER A 126 -21.31 -23.92 -28.44
C SER A 126 -22.52 -23.22 -29.07
N ASN A 127 -22.28 -22.09 -29.74
CA ASN A 127 -23.35 -21.38 -30.46
C ASN A 127 -23.92 -22.18 -31.63
N ALA A 128 -23.13 -23.06 -32.23
CA ALA A 128 -23.59 -23.98 -33.27
C ALA A 128 -24.57 -25.03 -32.72
N GLU A 129 -24.24 -25.61 -31.56
CA GLU A 129 -25.11 -26.58 -30.87
C GLU A 129 -26.41 -25.92 -30.42
N THR A 130 -26.34 -24.76 -29.76
CA THR A 130 -27.53 -24.00 -29.37
C THR A 130 -28.40 -23.62 -30.59
N SER A 131 -27.79 -23.21 -31.70
CA SER A 131 -28.55 -22.87 -32.90
C SER A 131 -29.30 -24.09 -33.48
N SER A 132 -28.65 -25.26 -33.47
CA SER A 132 -29.22 -26.50 -34.00
C SER A 132 -30.36 -27.04 -33.12
N GLU A 133 -30.20 -26.99 -31.80
CA GLU A 133 -31.18 -27.46 -30.82
C GLU A 133 -32.50 -26.68 -30.88
N TYR A 134 -32.43 -25.37 -31.19
CA TYR A 134 -33.59 -24.47 -31.19
C TYR A 134 -34.09 -24.13 -32.60
N ALA A 135 -33.79 -24.95 -33.60
CA ALA A 135 -34.28 -24.75 -34.97
C ALA A 135 -35.83 -24.73 -35.03
N PRO A 136 -36.45 -23.84 -35.83
CA PRO A 136 -35.83 -22.89 -36.77
C PRO A 136 -35.37 -21.55 -36.14
N PHE A 137 -35.55 -21.35 -34.83
CA PHE A 137 -35.27 -20.09 -34.13
C PHE A 137 -33.85 -20.01 -33.52
N GLY A 138 -32.91 -20.83 -34.00
CA GLY A 138 -31.57 -20.99 -33.44
C GLY A 138 -30.78 -19.68 -33.26
N ALA A 139 -30.84 -18.78 -34.24
CA ALA A 139 -30.15 -17.49 -34.16
C ALA A 139 -30.67 -16.61 -33.00
N ALA A 140 -31.98 -16.62 -32.74
CA ALA A 140 -32.58 -15.90 -31.62
C ALA A 140 -32.20 -16.55 -30.28
N ALA A 141 -32.18 -17.89 -30.21
CA ALA A 141 -31.75 -18.61 -29.02
C ALA A 141 -30.29 -18.31 -28.65
N VAL A 142 -29.38 -18.31 -29.62
CA VAL A 142 -27.98 -17.91 -29.43
C VAL A 142 -27.89 -16.47 -28.92
N MET A 143 -28.63 -15.53 -29.52
CA MET A 143 -28.62 -14.14 -29.07
C MET A 143 -29.06 -14.00 -27.61
N VAL A 144 -30.14 -14.67 -27.19
CA VAL A 144 -30.61 -14.63 -25.80
C VAL A 144 -29.59 -15.25 -24.84
N LYS A 145 -28.96 -16.37 -25.24
CA LYS A 145 -27.86 -16.98 -24.47
C LYS A 145 -26.70 -16.01 -24.27
N GLU A 146 -26.26 -15.34 -25.32
CA GLU A 146 -25.15 -14.38 -25.27
C GLU A 146 -25.51 -13.16 -24.41
N ILE A 147 -26.75 -12.67 -24.46
CA ILE A 147 -27.22 -11.57 -23.59
C ILE A 147 -27.18 -11.99 -22.11
N GLU A 148 -27.66 -13.18 -21.77
CA GLU A 148 -27.65 -13.69 -20.40
C GLU A 148 -26.22 -13.92 -19.90
N THR A 149 -25.36 -14.51 -20.74
CA THR A 149 -23.93 -14.72 -20.46
C THR A 149 -23.22 -13.38 -20.23
N ALA A 150 -23.46 -12.38 -21.07
CA ALA A 150 -22.88 -11.05 -20.93
C ALA A 150 -23.37 -10.34 -19.67
N ARG A 151 -24.68 -10.41 -19.37
CA ARG A 151 -25.26 -9.84 -18.16
C ARG A 151 -24.62 -10.43 -16.90
N LEU A 152 -24.60 -11.76 -16.78
CA LEU A 152 -24.03 -12.44 -15.62
C LEU A 152 -22.52 -12.19 -15.51
N THR A 153 -21.81 -12.18 -16.63
CA THR A 153 -20.38 -11.82 -16.66
C THR A 153 -20.14 -10.42 -16.11
N SER A 154 -20.90 -9.41 -16.58
CA SER A 154 -20.79 -8.04 -16.07
C SER A 154 -21.08 -8.00 -14.58
N THR A 155 -22.21 -8.55 -14.13
CA THR A 155 -22.61 -8.53 -12.71
C THR A 155 -21.54 -9.16 -11.80
N ILE A 156 -20.98 -10.31 -12.18
CA ILE A 156 -19.96 -10.99 -11.37
C ILE A 156 -18.63 -10.23 -11.41
N LYS A 157 -18.18 -9.78 -12.58
CA LYS A 157 -16.92 -9.04 -12.71
C LYS A 157 -16.96 -7.68 -12.03
N ASP A 158 -18.05 -6.93 -12.18
CA ASP A 158 -18.23 -5.62 -11.52
C ASP A 158 -18.21 -5.77 -9.98
N ALA A 159 -18.83 -6.83 -9.45
CA ALA A 159 -18.77 -7.14 -8.02
C ALA A 159 -17.36 -7.57 -7.57
N LEU A 160 -16.66 -8.38 -8.36
CA LEU A 160 -15.29 -8.81 -8.08
C LEU A 160 -14.31 -7.64 -8.09
N ASP A 161 -14.42 -6.75 -9.08
CA ASP A 161 -13.63 -5.53 -9.20
C ASP A 161 -13.92 -4.55 -8.05
N SER A 162 -15.19 -4.47 -7.61
CA SER A 162 -15.56 -3.68 -6.44
C SER A 162 -14.93 -4.21 -5.16
N ILE A 163 -14.92 -5.54 -4.96
CA ILE A 163 -14.23 -6.17 -3.82
C ILE A 163 -12.73 -5.89 -3.88
N GLN A 164 -12.11 -6.03 -5.06
CA GLN A 164 -10.68 -5.74 -5.24
C GLN A 164 -10.34 -4.30 -4.84
N ARG A 165 -11.17 -3.33 -5.23
CA ARG A 165 -10.98 -1.92 -4.85
C ARG A 165 -11.22 -1.70 -3.36
N ASP A 166 -12.31 -2.21 -2.81
CA ASP A 166 -12.62 -2.06 -1.38
C ASP A 166 -11.57 -2.71 -0.48
N ASP A 167 -10.99 -3.83 -0.91
CA ASP A 167 -9.89 -4.50 -0.21
C ASP A 167 -8.60 -3.67 -0.28
N GLN A 168 -8.14 -3.33 -1.49
CA GLN A 168 -6.84 -2.68 -1.69
C GLN A 168 -6.86 -1.18 -1.37
N GLU A 169 -7.78 -0.43 -2.00
CA GLU A 169 -7.92 1.01 -1.78
C GLU A 169 -8.51 1.30 -0.40
N GLY A 170 -9.35 0.41 0.13
CA GLY A 170 -9.89 0.54 1.49
C GLY A 170 -8.83 0.37 2.57
N ALA A 171 -7.89 -0.57 2.42
CA ALA A 171 -6.75 -0.72 3.32
C ALA A 171 -5.92 0.58 3.38
N GLU A 172 -5.56 1.14 2.23
CA GLU A 172 -4.84 2.43 2.13
C GLU A 172 -5.60 3.57 2.82
N GLN A 173 -6.90 3.67 2.60
CA GLN A 173 -7.73 4.70 3.25
C GLN A 173 -7.76 4.56 4.77
N LEU A 174 -7.79 3.33 5.30
CA LEU A 174 -7.74 3.09 6.74
C LEU A 174 -6.40 3.51 7.33
N VAL A 175 -5.30 3.14 6.66
CA VAL A 175 -3.95 3.50 7.10
C VAL A 175 -3.75 5.01 7.12
N ARG A 176 -4.30 5.72 6.13
CA ARG A 176 -4.19 7.17 6.01
C ARG A 176 -4.79 7.97 7.16
N PHE A 177 -5.71 7.40 7.93
CA PHE A 177 -6.20 8.06 9.15
C PHE A 177 -5.08 8.28 10.17
N LEU A 178 -4.04 7.45 10.17
CA LEU A 178 -2.88 7.61 11.04
C LEU A 178 -2.08 8.88 10.71
N GLU A 179 -2.16 9.37 9.47
CA GLU A 179 -1.58 10.65 9.06
C GLU A 179 -2.24 11.86 9.72
N LEU A 180 -3.47 11.69 10.23
CA LEU A 180 -4.22 12.77 10.86
C LEU A 180 -4.01 12.81 12.38
N LEU A 181 -3.26 11.85 12.94
CA LEU A 181 -2.92 11.84 14.36
C LEU A 181 -2.20 13.14 14.75
N PRO A 182 -2.41 13.65 15.98
CA PRO A 182 -1.67 14.81 16.47
C PRO A 182 -0.16 14.58 16.40
N ASP A 183 0.60 15.61 16.01
CA ASP A 183 2.07 15.52 15.88
C ASP A 183 2.74 15.07 17.18
N SER A 184 2.22 15.45 18.34
CA SER A 184 2.72 15.01 19.64
C SER A 184 2.57 13.50 19.85
N VAL A 185 1.49 12.90 19.35
CA VAL A 185 1.27 11.44 19.35
C VAL A 185 2.27 10.77 18.41
N LYS A 186 2.40 11.27 17.18
CA LYS A 186 3.37 10.78 16.19
C LYS A 186 4.82 10.85 16.71
N LEU A 187 5.20 12.00 17.27
CA LEU A 187 6.53 12.24 17.86
C LEU A 187 6.77 11.40 19.13
N GLY A 188 5.71 11.09 19.88
CA GLY A 188 5.77 10.16 21.00
C GLY A 188 6.25 8.78 20.58
N VAL A 189 5.76 8.30 19.42
CA VAL A 189 6.20 7.04 18.80
C VAL A 189 7.61 7.16 18.22
N ALA A 190 7.96 8.29 17.61
CA ALA A 190 9.32 8.57 17.11
C ALA A 190 10.40 8.30 18.17
N LYS A 191 10.14 8.77 19.40
CA LYS A 191 11.07 8.61 20.52
C LYS A 191 11.28 7.15 20.93
N SER A 192 10.30 6.28 20.70
CA SER A 192 10.45 4.85 20.97
C SER A 192 11.18 4.08 19.87
N VAL A 193 11.42 4.71 18.70
CA VAL A 193 12.09 4.08 17.55
C VAL A 193 13.49 4.65 17.25
N GLY A 194 13.99 5.55 18.08
CA GLY A 194 15.35 6.11 17.95
C GLY A 194 16.44 5.04 18.00
N THR A 195 17.51 5.26 17.25
CA THR A 195 18.62 4.32 17.05
C THR A 195 19.77 4.51 18.05
N SER A 196 19.74 5.59 18.84
CA SER A 196 20.87 6.07 19.65
C SER A 196 22.10 6.49 18.83
N ASN A 197 21.99 6.55 17.51
CA ASN A 197 23.00 7.04 16.58
C ASN A 197 22.51 8.38 16.00
N PRO A 198 23.16 9.51 16.31
CA PRO A 198 22.72 10.84 15.87
C PRO A 198 22.57 10.99 14.35
N ILE A 199 23.34 10.24 13.55
CA ILE A 199 23.25 10.30 12.08
C ILE A 199 21.98 9.61 11.62
N LEU A 200 21.73 8.40 12.11
CA LEU A 200 20.54 7.62 11.74
C LEU A 200 19.26 8.26 12.29
N ASP A 201 19.31 8.85 13.49
CA ASP A 201 18.19 9.61 14.05
C ASP A 201 17.91 10.87 13.21
N SER A 202 18.95 11.55 12.73
CA SER A 202 18.77 12.68 11.81
C SER A 202 18.19 12.24 10.46
N ILE A 203 18.58 11.07 9.93
CA ILE A 203 18.01 10.53 8.70
C ILE A 203 16.54 10.18 8.92
N LEU A 204 16.23 9.46 10.01
CA LEU A 204 14.86 9.11 10.39
C LEU A 204 13.94 10.32 10.46
N GLU A 205 14.42 11.45 11.00
CA GLU A 205 13.62 12.67 11.07
C GLU A 205 13.52 13.44 9.74
N ASN A 206 14.53 13.37 8.87
CA ASN A 206 14.62 14.21 7.67
C ASN A 206 14.10 13.51 6.41
N TYR A 207 14.10 12.18 6.39
CA TYR A 207 13.59 11.37 5.29
C TYR A 207 12.18 10.90 5.65
N GLN A 208 11.24 11.83 5.70
CA GLN A 208 9.81 11.59 5.91
C GLN A 208 9.04 12.51 4.97
N THR A 209 8.03 11.98 4.29
CA THR A 209 7.21 12.76 3.36
C THR A 209 5.93 13.27 4.02
N ASP A 210 5.43 14.39 3.54
CA ASP A 210 4.02 14.70 3.73
C ASP A 210 3.20 13.64 2.99
N ALA A 211 2.18 13.08 3.65
CA ALA A 211 1.22 12.21 3.00
C ALA A 211 0.70 12.82 1.69
N ALA A 212 0.45 11.98 0.69
CA ALA A 212 -0.08 12.40 -0.61
C ALA A 212 -1.32 13.31 -0.46
N SER A 213 -1.72 14.03 -1.50
CA SER A 213 -2.94 14.85 -1.44
C SER A 213 -4.24 14.01 -1.49
N LYS A 214 -4.18 12.83 -2.11
CA LYS A 214 -5.27 11.84 -2.18
C LYS A 214 -4.81 10.45 -1.73
N SER A 215 -5.73 9.53 -1.48
CA SER A 215 -5.39 8.13 -1.24
C SER A 215 -4.84 7.49 -2.52
N SER A 216 -4.00 6.48 -2.36
CA SER A 216 -3.56 5.64 -3.47
C SER A 216 -4.76 4.91 -4.08
N GLU A 217 -4.72 4.71 -5.39
CA GLU A 217 -5.77 4.06 -6.18
C GLU A 217 -5.14 3.00 -7.08
N LEU A 218 -5.93 2.02 -7.53
CA LEU A 218 -5.45 1.02 -8.48
C LEU A 218 -5.25 1.64 -9.87
N TRP A 219 -4.03 1.52 -10.39
CA TRP A 219 -3.69 1.95 -11.75
C TRP A 219 -2.71 0.98 -12.42
N PRO A 220 -2.82 0.71 -13.73
CA PRO A 220 -3.90 1.12 -14.62
C PRO A 220 -5.14 0.24 -14.40
N THR A 221 -6.33 0.78 -14.64
CA THR A 221 -7.61 0.04 -14.63
C THR A 221 -8.38 0.31 -15.91
N GLY A 222 -9.49 -0.40 -16.16
CA GLY A 222 -10.35 -0.15 -17.32
C GLY A 222 -9.63 -0.19 -18.67
N TRP A 223 -9.97 0.75 -19.55
CA TRP A 223 -9.44 0.79 -20.93
C TRP A 223 -7.93 1.06 -20.98
N GLU A 224 -7.36 1.79 -20.01
CA GLU A 224 -5.92 2.03 -19.94
C GLU A 224 -5.15 0.72 -19.76
N LEU A 225 -5.65 -0.15 -18.87
CA LEU A 225 -5.10 -1.48 -18.64
C LEU A 225 -5.23 -2.36 -19.89
N GLU A 226 -6.38 -2.31 -20.56
CA GLU A 226 -6.61 -3.06 -21.81
C GLU A 226 -5.61 -2.66 -22.90
N VAL A 227 -5.38 -1.36 -23.09
CA VAL A 227 -4.42 -0.85 -24.08
C VAL A 227 -2.99 -1.26 -23.73
N LEU A 228 -2.61 -1.19 -22.46
CA LEU A 228 -1.28 -1.63 -22.02
C LEU A 228 -1.09 -3.14 -22.24
N ARG A 229 -2.12 -3.95 -21.97
CA ARG A 229 -2.10 -5.40 -22.16
C ARG A 229 -2.00 -5.85 -23.62
N LEU A 230 -2.34 -5.00 -24.60
CA LEU A 230 -2.07 -5.29 -26.01
C LEU A 230 -0.57 -5.50 -26.29
N LYS A 231 0.30 -4.84 -25.52
CA LYS A 231 1.76 -4.93 -25.67
C LYS A 231 2.43 -5.65 -24.50
N TYR A 232 1.87 -5.55 -23.30
CA TYR A 232 2.41 -6.13 -22.07
C TYR A 232 1.32 -6.98 -21.38
N PRO A 233 1.07 -8.21 -21.85
CA PRO A 233 -0.11 -9.00 -21.47
C PRO A 233 -0.20 -9.32 -19.98
N ASP A 234 0.95 -9.37 -19.29
CA ASP A 234 1.05 -9.75 -17.88
C ASP A 234 1.01 -8.55 -16.91
N VAL A 235 0.78 -7.33 -17.42
CA VAL A 235 0.64 -6.15 -16.54
C VAL A 235 -0.68 -6.24 -15.77
N ASN A 236 -0.55 -6.13 -14.45
CA ASN A 236 -1.66 -5.97 -13.51
C ASN A 236 -1.67 -4.56 -12.93
N PRO A 237 -2.83 -4.07 -12.45
CA PRO A 237 -2.90 -2.83 -11.68
C PRO A 237 -1.97 -2.87 -10.46
N SER A 238 -1.47 -1.73 -10.03
CA SER A 238 -0.79 -1.56 -8.74
C SER A 238 -1.39 -0.38 -8.00
N MET A 239 -1.28 -0.37 -6.67
CA MET A 239 -1.60 0.82 -5.89
C MET A 239 -0.61 1.93 -6.22
N MET A 240 -1.15 3.10 -6.56
CA MET A 240 -0.35 4.30 -6.86
C MET A 240 -1.01 5.53 -6.26
N THR A 241 -0.21 6.40 -5.66
CA THR A 241 -0.60 7.76 -5.26
C THR A 241 -1.04 8.58 -6.48
N SER A 242 -1.77 9.67 -6.23
CA SER A 242 -2.18 10.60 -7.29
C SER A 242 -0.98 11.20 -8.05
N GLU A 243 0.10 11.43 -7.34
CA GLU A 243 1.35 11.99 -7.82
C GLU A 243 2.11 10.96 -8.67
N GLU A 244 2.18 9.69 -8.26
CA GLU A 244 2.70 8.59 -9.10
C GLU A 244 1.92 8.43 -10.40
N MET A 245 0.57 8.42 -10.32
CA MET A 245 -0.28 8.34 -11.51
C MET A 245 -0.05 9.52 -12.46
N SER A 246 0.17 10.72 -11.92
CA SER A 246 0.51 11.90 -12.72
C SER A 246 1.87 11.73 -13.41
N ALA A 247 2.89 11.28 -12.68
CA ALA A 247 4.21 11.00 -13.20
C ALA A 247 4.19 9.91 -14.28
N MET A 248 3.39 8.84 -14.13
CA MET A 248 3.18 7.80 -15.13
C MET A 248 2.48 8.32 -16.39
N LYS A 249 1.48 9.20 -16.25
CA LYS A 249 0.83 9.87 -17.38
C LYS A 249 1.81 10.78 -18.12
N THR A 250 2.64 11.54 -17.40
CA THR A 250 3.73 12.35 -17.99
C THR A 250 4.73 11.47 -18.74
N LEU A 251 5.10 10.33 -18.17
CA LEU A 251 5.96 9.34 -18.80
C LEU A 251 5.35 8.80 -20.10
N LEU A 252 4.06 8.44 -20.08
CA LEU A 252 3.31 8.00 -21.26
C LEU A 252 3.28 9.08 -22.35
N LEU A 253 3.05 10.34 -21.99
CA LEU A 253 3.00 11.45 -22.95
C LEU A 253 4.38 11.73 -23.57
N ARG A 254 5.46 11.63 -22.78
CA ARG A 254 6.81 12.01 -23.20
C ARG A 254 7.56 10.89 -23.93
N TYR A 255 7.38 9.64 -23.49
CA TYR A 255 8.12 8.47 -23.98
C TYR A 255 7.22 7.38 -24.59
N GLY A 256 5.91 7.60 -24.64
CA GLY A 256 4.94 6.64 -25.15
C GLY A 256 4.83 5.39 -24.29
N ILE A 257 4.13 4.37 -24.83
CA ILE A 257 4.01 3.04 -24.21
C ILE A 257 5.37 2.33 -24.05
N GLY A 258 6.41 2.79 -24.76
CA GLY A 258 7.78 2.31 -24.60
C GLY A 258 8.34 2.69 -23.24
N GLY A 259 8.29 3.97 -22.87
CA GLY A 259 8.78 4.44 -21.57
C GLY A 259 8.02 3.84 -20.39
N VAL A 260 6.70 3.69 -20.49
CA VAL A 260 5.90 2.99 -19.47
C VAL A 260 6.34 1.53 -19.32
N GLY A 261 6.64 0.85 -20.43
CA GLY A 261 7.19 -0.50 -20.43
C GLY A 261 8.58 -0.57 -19.80
N ASP A 262 9.46 0.38 -20.13
CA ASP A 262 10.80 0.47 -19.54
C ASP A 262 10.72 0.61 -18.01
N HIS A 263 9.81 1.47 -17.50
CA HIS A 263 9.58 1.63 -16.06
C HIS A 263 9.17 0.32 -15.37
N PHE A 264 8.19 -0.40 -15.92
CA PHE A 264 7.79 -1.71 -15.40
C PHE A 264 8.93 -2.74 -15.49
N GLY A 265 9.69 -2.72 -16.59
CA GLY A 265 10.85 -3.57 -16.79
C GLY A 265 11.93 -3.33 -15.74
N PHE A 266 12.26 -2.07 -15.43
CA PHE A 266 13.25 -1.72 -14.40
C PHE A 266 12.81 -2.15 -13.00
N ALA A 267 11.52 -2.00 -12.69
CA ALA A 267 10.99 -2.45 -11.41
C ALA A 267 11.08 -3.98 -11.26
N SER A 268 10.78 -4.74 -12.31
CA SER A 268 10.95 -6.20 -12.32
C SER A 268 12.42 -6.59 -12.22
N ASP A 269 13.28 -6.01 -13.05
CA ASP A 269 14.73 -6.29 -13.08
C ASP A 269 15.37 -6.03 -11.72
N ALA A 270 15.06 -4.90 -11.09
CA ALA A 270 15.58 -4.59 -9.76
C ALA A 270 15.09 -5.59 -8.70
N THR A 271 13.83 -6.02 -8.79
CA THR A 271 13.25 -7.00 -7.85
C THR A 271 13.89 -8.38 -8.01
N ASP A 272 14.01 -8.87 -9.25
CA ASP A 272 14.56 -10.20 -9.54
C ASP A 272 16.06 -10.25 -9.24
N THR A 273 16.79 -9.19 -9.58
CA THR A 273 18.22 -9.08 -9.26
C THR A 273 18.43 -9.04 -7.75
N ALA A 274 17.64 -8.26 -7.00
CA ALA A 274 17.71 -8.22 -5.53
C ALA A 274 17.47 -9.61 -4.91
N LYS A 275 16.41 -10.32 -5.35
CA LYS A 275 16.10 -11.68 -4.88
C LYS A 275 17.23 -12.67 -5.16
N SER A 276 17.88 -12.56 -6.32
CA SER A 276 18.99 -13.44 -6.68
C SER A 276 20.28 -13.11 -5.91
N THR A 277 20.51 -11.83 -5.59
CA THR A 277 21.76 -11.35 -4.97
C THR A 277 21.74 -11.46 -3.45
N PHE A 278 20.59 -11.14 -2.83
CA PHE A 278 20.38 -11.07 -1.38
C PHE A 278 19.14 -11.88 -0.95
N PRO A 279 19.09 -13.20 -1.22
CA PRO A 279 17.87 -14.01 -1.03
C PRO A 279 17.39 -14.08 0.43
N ALA A 280 18.25 -13.81 1.41
CA ALA A 280 17.90 -13.85 2.83
C ALA A 280 17.43 -12.48 3.38
N SER A 281 17.42 -11.43 2.54
CA SER A 281 17.31 -10.04 3.00
C SER A 281 16.50 -9.16 2.03
N THR A 282 15.47 -9.74 1.40
CA THR A 282 14.67 -9.07 0.36
C THR A 282 13.57 -8.15 0.90
N ALA A 283 13.38 -8.10 2.23
CA ALA A 283 12.35 -7.30 2.89
C ALA A 283 13.02 -6.43 3.97
N ASP A 284 13.01 -5.12 3.75
CA ASP A 284 13.63 -4.08 4.58
C ASP A 284 15.13 -4.32 4.91
N GLY A 285 15.81 -5.12 4.08
CA GLY A 285 17.19 -5.53 4.27
C GLY A 285 18.10 -5.12 3.12
N GLN A 286 19.28 -5.73 2.98
CA GLN A 286 20.24 -5.42 1.92
C GLN A 286 19.66 -5.61 0.52
N GLY A 287 18.83 -6.65 0.31
CA GLY A 287 18.17 -6.87 -0.97
C GLY A 287 17.16 -5.78 -1.30
N ASP A 288 16.46 -5.29 -0.28
CA ASP A 288 15.51 -4.19 -0.42
C ASP A 288 16.24 -2.87 -0.72
N ALA A 289 17.29 -2.56 0.05
CA ALA A 289 18.16 -1.42 -0.19
C ALA A 289 18.77 -1.43 -1.60
N PHE A 290 19.25 -2.59 -2.06
CA PHE A 290 19.73 -2.80 -3.42
C PHE A 290 18.63 -2.50 -4.44
N ARG A 291 17.43 -3.07 -4.25
CA ARG A 291 16.29 -2.89 -5.17
C ARG A 291 15.98 -1.40 -5.33
N HIS A 292 15.85 -0.67 -4.23
CA HIS A 292 15.53 0.76 -4.24
C HIS A 292 16.60 1.60 -4.95
N ALA A 293 17.87 1.39 -4.60
CA ALA A 293 18.98 2.11 -5.21
C ALA A 293 19.13 1.78 -6.71
N TYR A 294 19.01 0.51 -7.09
CA TYR A 294 19.19 0.08 -8.48
C TYR A 294 18.05 0.53 -9.37
N TRP A 295 16.81 0.42 -8.88
CA TRP A 295 15.63 0.92 -9.59
C TRP A 295 15.72 2.44 -9.82
N ASN A 296 16.10 3.22 -8.80
CA ASN A 296 16.32 4.67 -8.95
C ASN A 296 17.47 4.99 -9.90
N ALA A 297 18.54 4.19 -9.91
CA ALA A 297 19.66 4.40 -10.81
C ALA A 297 19.24 4.20 -12.28
N LEU A 298 18.52 3.11 -12.59
CA LEU A 298 17.99 2.82 -13.94
C LEU A 298 17.02 3.90 -14.40
N MET A 299 16.06 4.28 -13.55
CA MET A 299 15.10 5.34 -13.86
C MET A 299 15.80 6.68 -14.09
N THR A 300 16.81 7.03 -13.28
CA THR A 300 17.55 8.29 -13.42
C THR A 300 18.32 8.35 -14.73
N GLN A 301 19.00 7.27 -15.12
CA GLN A 301 19.70 7.21 -16.41
C GLN A 301 18.74 7.31 -17.60
N ARG A 302 17.55 6.72 -17.49
CA ARG A 302 16.58 6.65 -18.60
C ARG A 302 15.69 7.88 -18.73
N PHE A 303 15.16 8.36 -17.62
CA PHE A 303 14.10 9.38 -17.58
C PHE A 303 14.57 10.71 -16.99
N GLY A 304 15.74 10.73 -16.34
CA GLY A 304 16.31 11.90 -15.65
C GLY A 304 16.00 11.91 -14.15
N GLU A 305 16.85 12.62 -13.40
CA GLU A 305 16.75 12.73 -11.94
C GLU A 305 15.45 13.37 -11.47
N GLU A 306 14.99 14.43 -12.14
CA GLU A 306 13.79 15.19 -11.75
C GLU A 306 12.55 14.29 -11.73
N TRP A 307 12.24 13.64 -12.87
CA TRP A 307 11.12 12.70 -12.96
C TRP A 307 11.27 11.54 -11.98
N THR A 308 12.49 11.02 -11.82
CA THR A 308 12.74 9.90 -10.90
C THR A 308 12.52 10.29 -9.45
N THR A 309 12.91 11.52 -9.06
CA THR A 309 12.69 12.05 -7.72
C THR A 309 11.20 12.25 -7.46
N GLU A 310 10.46 12.84 -8.41
CA GLU A 310 9.02 13.03 -8.30
C GLU A 310 8.30 11.68 -8.13
N PHE A 311 8.60 10.71 -8.99
CA PHE A 311 7.97 9.40 -8.97
C PHE A 311 8.34 8.60 -7.71
N ALA A 312 9.63 8.45 -7.41
CA ALA A 312 10.07 7.65 -6.26
C ALA A 312 9.67 8.29 -4.92
N THR A 313 9.68 9.62 -4.80
CA THR A 313 9.18 10.28 -3.58
C THR A 313 7.68 10.09 -3.45
N ALA A 314 6.93 10.18 -4.55
CA ALA A 314 5.50 9.91 -4.52
C ALA A 314 5.18 8.45 -4.17
N HIS A 315 6.04 7.50 -4.55
CA HIS A 315 5.92 6.09 -4.16
C HIS A 315 5.94 5.90 -2.64
N GLU A 316 6.81 6.63 -1.94
CA GLU A 316 6.93 6.53 -0.47
C GLU A 316 5.82 7.28 0.28
N LYS A 317 5.00 8.09 -0.41
CA LYS A 317 3.87 8.86 0.17
C LYS A 317 2.61 8.02 0.42
N SER A 318 2.65 6.72 0.18
CA SER A 318 1.61 5.81 0.67
C SER A 318 1.48 5.98 2.18
N GLY A 319 0.26 6.15 2.69
CA GLY A 319 0.07 6.47 4.10
C GLY A 319 0.57 5.36 5.02
N GLY A 320 0.97 5.71 6.25
CA GLY A 320 1.27 4.78 7.36
C GLY A 320 2.37 3.76 7.11
N ASN A 321 3.31 4.10 6.24
CA ASN A 321 4.65 3.51 6.29
C ASN A 321 5.23 3.67 7.69
N VAL A 322 5.87 2.61 8.19
CA VAL A 322 6.65 2.72 9.43
C VAL A 322 7.80 3.70 9.19
N PRO A 323 8.04 4.68 10.09
CA PRO A 323 8.98 5.77 9.83
C PRO A 323 10.38 5.32 9.42
N GLN A 324 10.89 4.26 10.05
CA GLN A 324 12.22 3.72 9.75
C GLN A 324 12.30 3.19 8.32
N ARG A 325 11.23 2.56 7.82
CA ARG A 325 11.17 2.02 6.47
C ARG A 325 11.07 3.15 5.45
N GLU A 326 10.18 4.12 5.68
CA GLU A 326 10.07 5.28 4.79
C GLU A 326 11.41 6.03 4.69
N ALA A 327 12.09 6.22 5.81
CA ALA A 327 13.41 6.86 5.84
C ALA A 327 14.46 6.04 5.09
N MET A 328 14.48 4.72 5.28
CA MET A 328 15.37 3.80 4.57
C MET A 328 15.12 3.86 3.06
N ASP A 329 13.87 3.77 2.62
CA ASP A 329 13.49 3.72 1.22
C ASP A 329 13.79 5.05 0.52
N LEU A 330 13.40 6.19 1.10
CA LEU A 330 13.73 7.52 0.56
C LEU A 330 15.24 7.75 0.47
N TYR A 331 16.00 7.35 1.49
CA TYR A 331 17.46 7.48 1.50
C TYR A 331 18.10 6.62 0.42
N ASN A 332 17.73 5.34 0.33
CA ASN A 332 18.26 4.41 -0.65
C ASN A 332 17.86 4.82 -2.09
N ASN A 333 16.64 5.34 -2.27
CA ASN A 333 16.18 5.94 -3.51
C ASN A 333 17.11 7.10 -3.93
N GLU A 334 17.40 8.05 -3.03
CA GLU A 334 18.32 9.15 -3.29
C GLU A 334 19.74 8.69 -3.64
N ARG A 335 20.29 7.73 -2.87
CA ARG A 335 21.60 7.13 -3.16
C ARG A 335 21.65 6.52 -4.56
N GLY A 336 20.59 5.84 -4.98
CA GLY A 336 20.47 5.31 -6.34
C GLY A 336 20.57 6.38 -7.42
N ARG A 337 19.86 7.51 -7.24
CA ARG A 337 19.92 8.65 -8.18
C ARG A 337 21.33 9.25 -8.23
N GLN A 338 21.96 9.47 -7.08
CA GLN A 338 23.33 9.98 -6.99
C GLN A 338 24.35 9.05 -7.69
N ILE A 339 24.20 7.74 -7.53
CA ILE A 339 25.05 6.73 -8.20
C ILE A 339 24.90 6.83 -9.72
N ALA A 340 23.67 6.95 -10.24
CA ALA A 340 23.44 7.11 -11.68
C ALA A 340 24.04 8.41 -12.24
N LEU A 341 23.92 9.52 -11.52
CA LEU A 341 24.50 10.81 -11.94
C LEU A 341 26.03 10.80 -11.94
N ALA A 342 26.65 10.11 -10.97
CA ALA A 342 28.10 9.92 -10.94
C ALA A 342 28.60 8.97 -12.02
N ASN A 343 27.73 8.09 -12.54
CA ASN A 343 28.06 7.04 -13.50
C ASN A 343 27.10 7.04 -14.70
N PRO A 344 27.01 8.14 -15.49
CA PRO A 344 25.98 8.29 -16.52
C PRO A 344 26.14 7.31 -17.70
N GLY A 345 27.33 6.73 -17.88
CA GLY A 345 27.63 5.74 -18.93
C GLY A 345 27.73 4.31 -18.42
N ALA A 346 27.51 4.06 -17.12
CA ALA A 346 27.55 2.71 -16.58
C ALA A 346 26.40 1.88 -17.13
N SER A 347 26.72 0.67 -17.58
CA SER A 347 25.75 -0.36 -17.91
C SER A 347 24.96 -0.81 -16.67
N PRO A 348 23.80 -1.45 -16.86
CA PRO A 348 23.04 -2.03 -15.75
C PRO A 348 23.89 -2.93 -14.84
N ALA A 349 24.72 -3.81 -15.41
CA ALA A 349 25.60 -4.68 -14.63
C ALA A 349 26.67 -3.92 -13.82
N GLU A 350 27.20 -2.82 -14.36
CA GLU A 350 28.14 -1.97 -13.62
C GLU A 350 27.44 -1.24 -12.47
N LEU A 351 26.22 -0.73 -12.68
CA LEU A 351 25.41 -0.13 -11.61
C LEU A 351 25.13 -1.13 -10.49
N GLN A 352 24.75 -2.37 -10.84
CA GLN A 352 24.55 -3.45 -9.85
C GLN A 352 25.81 -3.67 -9.00
N GLN A 353 26.99 -3.75 -9.63
CA GLN A 353 28.24 -3.97 -8.91
C GLN A 353 28.63 -2.78 -8.02
N ILE A 354 28.40 -1.54 -8.48
CA ILE A 354 28.63 -0.32 -7.68
C ILE A 354 27.72 -0.34 -6.44
N ILE A 355 26.43 -0.59 -6.62
CA ILE A 355 25.45 -0.60 -5.52
C ILE A 355 25.76 -1.72 -4.53
N LYS A 356 26.16 -2.91 -5.02
CA LYS A 356 26.62 -4.00 -4.15
C LYS A 356 27.82 -3.57 -3.29
N THR A 357 28.77 -2.86 -3.88
CA THR A 357 29.94 -2.33 -3.16
C THR A 357 29.53 -1.29 -2.11
N GLU A 358 28.56 -0.43 -2.41
CA GLU A 358 28.00 0.54 -1.47
C GLU A 358 27.31 -0.15 -0.26
N ILE A 359 26.58 -1.24 -0.50
CA ILE A 359 26.00 -2.09 0.56
C ILE A 359 27.10 -2.70 1.43
N GLU A 360 28.13 -3.28 0.83
CA GLU A 360 29.27 -3.89 1.55
C GLU A 360 30.03 -2.84 2.40
N ASN A 361 30.10 -1.60 1.92
CA ASN A 361 30.71 -0.48 2.63
C ASN A 361 29.82 0.13 3.72
N GLY A 362 28.56 -0.30 3.84
CA GLY A 362 27.62 0.22 4.82
C GLY A 362 27.11 1.64 4.52
N THR A 363 27.04 2.04 3.25
CA THR A 363 26.58 3.38 2.87
C THR A 363 25.09 3.44 2.54
N LEU A 364 24.43 2.29 2.34
CA LEU A 364 22.97 2.19 2.25
C LEU A 364 22.36 1.87 3.61
N LEU A 365 21.05 2.07 3.74
CA LEU A 365 20.30 1.79 4.96
C LEU A 365 19.48 0.52 4.86
N VAL A 366 19.29 -0.12 6.01
CA VAL A 366 18.48 -1.32 6.21
C VAL A 366 17.76 -1.22 7.55
N LEU A 367 16.80 -2.11 7.82
CA LEU A 367 16.22 -2.30 9.15
C LEU A 367 16.85 -3.50 9.87
N GLU A 368 17.55 -3.23 10.96
CA GLU A 368 18.05 -4.26 11.87
C GLU A 368 16.92 -4.74 12.77
N THR A 369 16.70 -6.06 12.80
CA THR A 369 15.71 -6.74 13.67
C THR A 369 16.38 -7.66 14.68
N LYS A 370 17.67 -7.96 14.53
CA LYS A 370 18.47 -8.74 15.48
C LYS A 370 19.80 -8.08 15.75
N ASP A 371 20.22 -8.10 17.02
CA ASP A 371 21.54 -7.62 17.39
C ASP A 371 22.66 -8.56 16.90
N ALA A 372 23.91 -8.16 17.16
CA ALA A 372 25.09 -8.96 16.80
C ALA A 372 25.14 -10.37 17.45
N ASN A 373 24.36 -10.60 18.51
CA ASN A 373 24.25 -11.90 19.18
C ASN A 373 23.05 -12.73 18.66
N GLY A 374 22.27 -12.18 17.73
CA GLY A 374 21.06 -12.80 17.18
C GLY A 374 19.80 -12.58 18.03
N THR A 375 19.83 -11.67 19.01
CA THR A 375 18.67 -11.36 19.84
C THR A 375 17.69 -10.46 19.08
N GLU A 376 16.45 -10.90 18.93
CA GLU A 376 15.40 -10.12 18.27
C GLU A 376 15.04 -8.86 19.06
N HIS A 377 14.81 -7.76 18.34
CA HIS A 377 14.34 -6.50 18.87
C HIS A 377 13.41 -5.79 17.87
N ALA A 378 12.77 -4.71 18.31
CA ALA A 378 11.98 -3.87 17.42
C ALA A 378 12.85 -3.34 16.26
N PRO A 379 12.34 -3.32 15.02
CA PRO A 379 13.08 -2.84 13.86
C PRO A 379 13.62 -1.43 14.09
N LYS A 380 14.91 -1.23 13.81
CA LYS A 380 15.57 0.07 13.88
C LYS A 380 16.40 0.30 12.64
N LEU A 381 16.50 1.56 12.22
CA LEU A 381 17.34 1.95 11.10
C LEU A 381 18.81 1.61 11.40
N ALA A 382 19.50 1.06 10.42
CA ALA A 382 20.92 0.68 10.51
C ALA A 382 21.61 0.88 9.16
N PHE A 383 22.94 0.96 9.19
CA PHE A 383 23.74 0.88 7.98
C PHE A 383 23.80 -0.57 7.48
N SER A 384 23.91 -0.73 6.17
CA SER A 384 23.86 -2.02 5.46
C SER A 384 25.00 -3.01 5.77
N ASN A 385 26.06 -2.56 6.46
CA ASN A 385 27.21 -3.37 6.86
C ASN A 385 26.93 -4.26 8.10
N ILE A 386 25.77 -4.90 8.12
CA ILE A 386 25.36 -5.91 9.09
C ILE A 386 25.09 -7.24 8.39
N ALA A 387 24.93 -8.33 9.13
CA ALA A 387 24.63 -9.63 8.53
C ALA A 387 23.20 -9.65 7.94
N GLU A 388 23.02 -10.23 6.74
CA GLU A 388 21.71 -10.34 6.08
C GLU A 388 20.63 -10.94 7.01
N GLY A 389 20.98 -12.00 7.76
CA GLY A 389 20.05 -12.67 8.69
C GLY A 389 19.64 -11.85 9.93
N ASN A 390 20.24 -10.67 10.11
CA ASN A 390 19.90 -9.72 11.18
C ASN A 390 18.96 -8.60 10.71
N THR A 391 18.62 -8.58 9.42
CA THR A 391 17.64 -7.66 8.85
C THR A 391 16.27 -8.31 8.75
N GLY A 392 15.23 -7.50 8.59
CA GLY A 392 13.91 -8.03 8.27
C GLY A 392 12.82 -6.98 8.27
N LEU A 393 11.65 -7.42 7.81
CA LEU A 393 10.47 -6.59 7.68
C LEU A 393 10.08 -5.98 9.03
N ALA A 394 9.82 -4.67 9.02
CA ALA A 394 9.10 -4.05 10.11
C ALA A 394 7.61 -4.45 10.04
N PRO A 395 7.10 -5.23 11.00
CA PRO A 395 5.77 -5.80 10.87
C PRO A 395 4.68 -4.75 11.02
N GLY A 396 3.65 -4.85 10.18
CA GLY A 396 2.42 -4.09 10.29
C GLY A 396 2.48 -2.67 9.74
N VAL A 397 1.46 -1.89 10.11
CA VAL A 397 1.31 -0.47 9.75
C VAL A 397 1.87 0.38 10.88
N GLY A 398 2.69 1.38 10.54
CA GLY A 398 3.31 2.27 11.51
C GLY A 398 2.49 3.52 11.78
N ILE A 399 2.81 4.20 12.90
CA ILE A 399 2.41 5.58 13.08
C ILE A 399 3.46 6.44 12.35
N PRO A 400 3.08 7.16 11.29
CA PRO A 400 4.01 7.96 10.49
C PRO A 400 4.57 9.12 11.31
N LEU A 401 5.76 9.60 10.99
CA LEU A 401 6.26 10.87 11.54
C LEU A 401 5.72 12.04 10.73
N PRO A 402 5.66 13.25 11.32
CA PRO A 402 5.39 14.44 10.53
C PRO A 402 6.44 14.59 9.43
N GLY A 403 5.99 14.76 8.19
CA GLY A 403 6.87 15.07 7.06
C GLY A 403 7.68 16.33 7.35
N LYS A 404 9.00 16.27 7.14
CA LYS A 404 9.82 17.49 7.14
C LYS A 404 9.83 18.08 5.74
N LYS A 405 9.49 19.37 5.66
CA LYS A 405 9.50 20.17 4.43
C LYS A 405 10.88 20.60 4.01
#